data_AF-U7QU85-F1
#
_entry.id   AF-U7QU85-F1
#
_cell.length_a   1.000
_cell.length_b   1.000
_cell.length_c   1.000
_cell.angle_alpha   90.00
_cell.angle_beta   90.00
_cell.angle_gamma   90.00
#
_symmetry.space_group_name_H-M   'P 1'
#
loop_
_entity.id
_entity.type
_entity.pdbx_description
1 polymer ?
#
loop_
_entity_poly.entity_id
_entity_poly.type
_entity_poly.pdbx_seq_one_letter_code
_entity_poly.pdbx_strand_id
1 'polypeptide(L)'
;MLSFKVGETICSLDDLKAQYQERREIVDSLANEISQYYLNLLSLDESQVRGIMLQNDIEINKACETTIRGFEQGLKAMLKQDRPDEEKQEMRMYLRSIAKARFEITRLNDFSRQLFTLPKIYKSDINKAALSELAAYTTKKVESGNFSFTG
;
A
#
# COMPACT_ATOMS: atom_id res chain seq x y z
N MET A 1 -14.86 -14.24 20.76
CA MET A 1 -16.21 -13.97 20.20
C MET A 1 -16.41 -12.45 20.27
N LEU A 2 -16.12 -11.74 19.17
CA LEU A 2 -16.24 -10.27 19.12
C LEU A 2 -17.71 -9.92 18.87
N SER A 3 -18.41 -9.55 19.94
CA SER A 3 -19.80 -9.09 19.86
C SER A 3 -19.80 -7.63 19.45
N PHE A 4 -20.05 -7.35 18.16
CA PHE A 4 -20.40 -6.01 17.73
C PHE A 4 -21.87 -5.78 18.11
N LYS A 5 -22.11 -4.95 19.12
CA LYS A 5 -23.46 -4.47 19.46
C LYS A 5 -23.96 -3.56 18.33
N VAL A 6 -24.57 -4.16 17.31
CA VAL A 6 -25.28 -3.44 16.27
C VAL A 6 -26.72 -3.22 16.76
N GLY A 7 -27.05 -1.99 17.15
CA GLY A 7 -28.43 -1.60 17.45
C GLY A 7 -28.69 -0.87 18.76
N GLU A 8 -27.69 -0.61 19.60
CA GLU A 8 -27.89 0.30 20.75
C GLU A 8 -27.92 1.75 20.25
N THR A 9 -29.07 2.38 20.39
CA THR A 9 -29.25 3.83 20.24
C THR A 9 -28.15 4.53 21.04
N ILE A 10 -27.36 5.38 20.39
CA ILE A 10 -26.31 6.18 21.05
C ILE A 10 -27.01 7.01 22.14
N CYS A 11 -26.83 6.64 23.41
CA CYS A 11 -27.52 7.29 24.54
C CYS A 11 -26.82 8.57 25.00
N SER A 12 -25.58 8.84 24.57
CA SER A 12 -24.87 10.11 24.80
C SER A 12 -23.75 10.35 23.78
N LEU A 13 -23.36 11.63 23.59
CA LEU A 13 -22.21 12.02 22.76
C LEU A 13 -20.90 11.40 23.26
N ASP A 14 -20.78 11.15 24.56
CA ASP A 14 -19.58 10.58 25.16
C ASP A 14 -19.45 9.09 24.83
N ASP A 15 -20.57 8.35 24.80
CA ASP A 15 -20.58 6.95 24.35
C ASP A 15 -20.16 6.83 22.88
N LEU A 16 -20.57 7.77 22.04
CA LEU A 16 -20.18 7.83 20.64
C LEU A 16 -18.67 8.02 20.48
N LYS A 17 -18.10 8.98 21.22
CA LYS A 17 -16.65 9.24 21.23
C LYS A 17 -15.87 8.03 21.72
N ALA A 18 -16.33 7.39 22.79
CA ALA A 18 -15.70 6.19 23.32
C ALA A 18 -15.68 5.05 22.30
N GLN A 19 -16.80 4.81 21.60
CA GLN A 19 -16.86 3.78 20.55
C GLN A 19 -15.94 4.09 19.36
N TYR A 20 -15.88 5.33 18.88
CA TYR A 20 -14.96 5.69 17.80
C TYR A 20 -13.50 5.66 18.25
N GLN A 21 -13.22 5.97 19.51
CA GLN A 21 -11.90 5.83 20.09
C GLN A 21 -11.43 4.38 20.11
N GLU A 22 -12.24 3.46 20.66
CA GLU A 22 -11.94 2.03 20.69
C GLU A 22 -11.71 1.48 19.27
N ARG A 23 -12.59 1.83 18.33
CA ARG A 23 -12.46 1.41 16.93
C ARG A 23 -11.19 1.94 16.29
N ARG A 24 -10.78 3.18 16.58
CA ARG A 24 -9.51 3.75 16.10
C ARG A 24 -8.33 2.98 16.65
N GLU A 25 -8.30 2.71 17.95
CA GLU A 25 -7.20 2.00 18.61
C GLU A 25 -6.99 0.61 18.01
N ILE A 26 -8.07 -0.12 17.73
CA ILE A 26 -8.01 -1.43 17.06
C ILE A 26 -7.38 -1.31 15.67
N VAL A 27 -7.85 -0.36 14.86
CA VAL A 27 -7.37 -0.18 13.48
C VAL A 27 -5.93 0.34 13.46
N ASP A 28 -5.56 1.23 14.38
CA ASP A 28 -4.21 1.74 14.50
C ASP A 28 -3.24 0.66 15.01
N SER A 29 -3.66 -0.24 15.91
CA SER A 29 -2.88 -1.42 16.30
C SER A 29 -2.63 -2.33 15.10
N LEU A 30 -3.67 -2.64 14.33
CA LEU A 30 -3.56 -3.43 13.11
C LEU A 30 -2.57 -2.79 12.12
N ALA A 31 -2.67 -1.49 11.88
CA ALA A 31 -1.76 -0.78 10.99
C ALA A 31 -0.30 -0.88 11.48
N ASN A 32 -0.08 -0.72 12.77
CA ASN A 32 1.25 -0.82 13.36
C ASN A 32 1.80 -2.25 13.28
N GLU A 33 0.99 -3.27 13.53
CA GLU A 33 1.38 -4.69 13.39
C GLU A 33 1.77 -5.02 11.95
N ILE A 34 1.00 -4.57 10.96
CA ILE A 34 1.32 -4.73 9.54
C ILE A 34 2.64 -4.02 9.20
N SER A 35 2.82 -2.79 9.69
CA SER A 35 4.06 -2.03 9.47
C SER A 35 5.26 -2.74 10.08
N GLN A 36 5.15 -3.26 11.30
CA GLN A 36 6.23 -4.01 11.96
C GLN A 36 6.54 -5.30 11.21
N TYR A 37 5.50 -6.04 10.79
CA TYR A 37 5.67 -7.24 9.99
C TYR A 37 6.42 -6.93 8.68
N TYR A 38 6.04 -5.87 7.98
CA TYR A 38 6.74 -5.41 6.78
C TYR A 38 8.21 -5.06 7.04
N LEU A 39 8.51 -4.31 8.11
CA LEU A 39 9.89 -3.94 8.45
C LEU A 39 10.74 -5.16 8.82
N ASN A 40 10.16 -6.13 9.53
CA ASN A 40 10.82 -7.39 9.85
C ASN A 40 11.18 -8.16 8.58
N LEU A 41 10.29 -8.20 7.58
CA LEU A 41 10.56 -8.87 6.30
C LEU A 41 11.69 -8.19 5.52
N LEU A 42 11.78 -6.86 5.55
CA LEU A 42 12.89 -6.14 4.91
C LEU A 42 14.25 -6.43 5.54
N SER A 43 14.27 -6.97 6.76
CA SER A 43 15.50 -7.27 7.48
C SER A 43 16.01 -8.69 7.22
N LEU A 44 15.28 -9.48 6.43
CA LEU A 44 15.57 -10.87 6.10
C LEU A 44 16.10 -11.02 4.67
N ASP A 45 16.79 -12.14 4.43
CA ASP A 45 17.25 -12.50 3.08
C ASP A 45 16.08 -12.90 2.18
N GLU A 46 16.21 -12.65 0.87
CA GLU A 46 15.12 -12.87 -0.11
C GLU A 46 14.55 -14.31 -0.07
N SER A 47 15.39 -15.32 0.12
CA SER A 47 14.97 -16.72 0.23
C SER A 47 14.09 -16.98 1.45
N GLN A 48 14.41 -16.36 2.59
CA GLN A 48 13.65 -16.45 3.84
C GLN A 48 12.31 -15.74 3.70
N VAL A 49 12.31 -14.53 3.11
CA VAL A 49 11.10 -13.75 2.88
C VAL A 49 10.12 -14.50 1.97
N ARG A 50 10.61 -15.09 0.88
CA ARG A 50 9.78 -15.92 -0.02
C ARG A 50 9.16 -17.10 0.72
N GLY A 51 9.92 -17.79 1.58
CA GLY A 51 9.43 -18.89 2.41
C GLY A 51 8.30 -18.46 3.35
N ILE A 52 8.50 -17.36 4.07
CA ILE A 52 7.51 -16.80 5.01
C ILE A 52 6.23 -16.37 4.26
N MET A 53 6.37 -15.71 3.11
CA MET A 53 5.22 -15.25 2.31
C MET A 53 4.38 -16.39 1.75
N LEU A 54 5.00 -17.52 1.38
CA LEU A 54 4.28 -18.71 0.94
C LEU A 54 3.53 -19.40 2.09
N GLN A 55 4.07 -19.35 3.31
CA GLN A 55 3.41 -19.92 4.50
C GLN A 55 2.23 -19.08 4.99
N ASN A 56 2.35 -17.75 4.91
CA ASN A 56 1.34 -16.81 5.44
C ASN A 56 0.19 -16.49 4.47
N ASP A 57 0.07 -17.24 3.37
CA ASP A 57 -0.96 -17.11 2.33
C ASP A 57 -1.20 -15.67 1.85
N ILE A 58 -0.58 -15.34 0.72
CA ILE A 58 -0.68 -14.03 0.05
C ILE A 58 -2.14 -13.62 -0.21
N GLU A 59 -3.05 -14.59 -0.39
CA GLU A 59 -4.47 -14.31 -0.62
C GLU A 59 -5.16 -13.71 0.62
N ILE A 60 -4.71 -14.06 1.83
CA ILE A 60 -5.23 -13.48 3.08
C ILE A 60 -4.91 -11.99 3.14
N ASN A 61 -3.69 -11.58 2.77
CA ASN A 61 -3.32 -10.16 2.77
C ASN A 61 -4.10 -9.36 1.71
N LYS A 62 -4.39 -9.95 0.55
CA LYS A 62 -5.28 -9.34 -0.46
C LYS A 62 -6.72 -9.21 0.02
N ALA A 63 -7.25 -10.23 0.69
CA ALA A 63 -8.58 -10.21 1.29
C ALA A 63 -8.67 -9.13 2.39
N CYS A 64 -7.63 -9.00 3.22
CA CYS A 64 -7.51 -7.96 4.24
C CYS A 64 -7.55 -6.56 3.61
N GLU A 65 -6.75 -6.30 2.57
CA GLU A 65 -6.78 -5.03 1.84
C GLU A 65 -8.17 -4.71 1.28
N THR A 66 -8.81 -5.71 0.65
CA THR A 66 -10.15 -5.56 0.06
C THR A 66 -11.19 -5.19 1.12
N THR A 67 -11.10 -5.82 2.29
CA THR A 67 -11.99 -5.57 3.43
C THR A 67 -11.80 -4.16 3.98
N ILE A 68 -10.55 -3.74 4.23
CA ILE A 68 -10.25 -2.38 4.73
C ILE A 68 -10.69 -1.32 3.72
N ARG A 69 -10.51 -1.57 2.43
CA ARG A 69 -11.02 -0.70 1.36
C ARG A 69 -12.54 -0.62 1.38
N GLY A 70 -13.24 -1.72 1.61
CA GLY A 70 -14.69 -1.75 1.79
C GLY A 70 -15.15 -0.87 2.95
N PHE A 71 -14.49 -0.98 4.11
CA PHE A 71 -14.76 -0.13 5.27
C PHE A 71 -14.52 1.35 4.98
N GLU A 72 -13.42 1.70 4.31
CA GLU A 72 -13.10 3.07 3.92
C GLU A 72 -14.23 3.67 3.04
N GLN A 73 -14.71 2.92 2.05
CA GLN A 73 -15.79 3.38 1.17
C GLN A 73 -17.12 3.51 1.91
N GLY A 74 -17.44 2.55 2.79
CA GLY A 74 -18.63 2.60 3.63
C GLY A 74 -18.63 3.85 4.52
N LEU A 75 -17.51 4.13 5.18
CA LEU A 75 -17.38 5.30 6.05
C LEU A 75 -17.44 6.62 5.26
N LYS A 76 -16.83 6.70 4.08
CA LYS A 76 -16.96 7.85 3.17
C LYS A 76 -18.40 8.07 2.72
N ALA A 77 -19.15 7.00 2.45
CA ALA A 77 -20.57 7.10 2.10
C ALA A 77 -21.40 7.63 3.28
N MET A 78 -21.15 7.14 4.49
CA MET A 78 -21.83 7.62 5.70
C MET A 78 -21.52 9.10 5.99
N LEU A 79 -20.29 9.56 5.74
CA LEU A 79 -19.89 10.96 5.91
C LEU A 79 -20.61 11.94 4.94
N LYS A 80 -21.16 11.45 3.83
CA LYS A 80 -21.96 12.25 2.88
C LYS A 80 -23.42 12.41 3.34
N GLN A 81 -23.87 11.62 4.31
CA GLN A 81 -25.21 11.72 4.86
C GLN A 81 -25.33 12.93 5.78
N ASP A 82 -26.55 13.41 5.96
CA ASP A 82 -26.81 14.46 6.93
C ASP A 82 -26.70 13.89 8.35
N ARG A 83 -25.76 14.41 9.12
CA ARG A 83 -25.36 13.95 10.46
C ARG A 83 -24.84 15.14 11.27
N PRO A 84 -24.91 15.11 12.61
CA PRO A 84 -24.31 16.11 13.47
C PRO A 84 -22.81 16.30 13.20
N ASP A 85 -22.30 17.52 13.37
CA ASP A 85 -20.90 17.85 13.06
C ASP A 85 -19.91 17.13 13.97
N GLU A 86 -20.29 16.90 15.23
CA GLU A 86 -19.48 16.15 16.20
C GLU A 86 -19.31 14.69 15.77
N GLU A 87 -20.39 14.05 15.29
CA GLU A 87 -20.33 12.69 14.75
C GLU A 87 -19.47 12.63 13.48
N LYS A 88 -19.65 13.61 12.57
CA LYS A 88 -18.81 13.74 11.37
C LYS A 88 -17.34 13.91 11.72
N GLN A 89 -17.01 14.63 12.80
CA GLN A 89 -15.64 14.80 13.26
C GLN A 89 -15.03 13.46 13.73
N GLU A 90 -15.72 12.70 14.58
CA GLU A 90 -15.24 11.39 15.02
C GLU A 90 -15.07 10.41 13.84
N MET A 91 -16.04 10.39 12.92
CA MET A 91 -15.97 9.59 11.69
C MET A 91 -14.78 9.99 10.81
N ARG A 92 -14.45 11.28 10.68
CA ARG A 92 -13.27 11.73 9.91
C ARG A 92 -11.97 11.27 10.56
N MET A 93 -11.89 11.29 11.89
CA MET A 93 -10.71 10.78 12.58
C MET A 93 -10.57 9.27 12.40
N TYR A 94 -11.68 8.53 12.51
CA TYR A 94 -11.68 7.10 12.24
C TYR A 94 -11.30 6.77 10.79
N LEU A 95 -11.76 7.57 9.83
CA LEU A 95 -11.38 7.43 8.42
C LEU A 95 -9.87 7.57 8.21
N ARG A 96 -9.18 8.43 8.97
CA ARG A 96 -7.72 8.57 8.90
C ARG A 96 -7.02 7.29 9.37
N SER A 97 -7.46 6.70 10.48
CA SER A 97 -6.90 5.41 10.97
C SER A 97 -7.13 4.29 9.94
N ILE A 98 -8.32 4.20 9.34
CA ILE A 98 -8.60 3.23 8.27
C ILE A 98 -7.70 3.47 7.05
N ALA A 99 -7.53 4.72 6.62
CA ALA A 99 -6.69 5.05 5.48
C ALA A 99 -5.22 4.69 5.73
N LYS A 100 -4.73 4.87 6.97
CA LYS A 100 -3.40 4.42 7.40
C LYS A 100 -3.27 2.89 7.33
N ALA A 101 -4.21 2.14 7.92
CA ALA A 101 -4.21 0.67 7.85
C ALA A 101 -4.24 0.17 6.40
N ARG A 102 -5.02 0.82 5.53
CA ARG A 102 -5.08 0.50 4.10
C ARG A 102 -3.74 0.71 3.42
N PHE A 103 -3.06 1.82 3.72
CA PHE A 103 -1.74 2.09 3.16
C PHE A 103 -0.73 1.00 3.55
N GLU A 104 -0.68 0.61 4.82
CA GLU A 104 0.26 -0.41 5.30
C GLU A 104 0.01 -1.78 4.67
N ILE A 105 -1.26 -2.23 4.56
CA ILE A 105 -1.56 -3.52 3.92
C ILE A 105 -1.31 -3.50 2.41
N THR A 106 -1.60 -2.39 1.72
CA THR A 106 -1.28 -2.25 0.29
C THR A 106 0.23 -2.29 0.07
N ARG A 107 1.01 -1.63 0.93
CA ARG A 107 2.48 -1.66 0.88
C ARG A 107 3.02 -3.08 1.04
N LEU A 108 2.49 -3.86 1.99
CA LEU A 108 2.85 -5.26 2.17
C LEU A 108 2.48 -6.12 0.94
N ASN A 109 1.29 -5.92 0.38
CA ASN A 109 0.83 -6.63 -0.80
C ASN A 109 1.67 -6.32 -2.05
N ASP A 110 2.05 -5.05 -2.23
CA ASP A 110 2.92 -4.65 -3.34
C ASP A 110 4.31 -5.24 -3.20
N PHE A 111 4.86 -5.28 -1.98
CA PHE A 111 6.12 -5.97 -1.70
C PHE A 111 6.04 -7.46 -2.03
N SER A 112 4.99 -8.15 -1.56
CA SER A 112 4.74 -9.55 -1.90
C SER A 112 4.66 -9.75 -3.42
N ARG A 113 3.92 -8.91 -4.14
CA ARG A 113 3.83 -8.98 -5.61
C ARG A 113 5.20 -8.85 -6.28
N GLN A 114 6.05 -7.93 -5.82
CA GLN A 114 7.39 -7.73 -6.38
C GLN A 114 8.29 -8.94 -6.18
N LEU A 115 8.19 -9.65 -5.05
CA LEU A 115 8.99 -10.85 -4.78
C LEU A 115 8.68 -12.02 -5.72
N PHE A 116 7.42 -12.15 -6.15
CA PHE A 116 6.98 -13.29 -6.98
C PHE A 116 6.82 -12.95 -8.47
N THR A 117 6.83 -11.66 -8.84
CA THR A 117 6.72 -11.27 -10.24
C THR A 117 8.06 -11.42 -10.93
N LEU A 118 8.17 -12.41 -11.81
CA LEU A 118 9.33 -12.51 -12.71
C LEU A 118 9.39 -11.26 -13.60
N PRO A 119 10.55 -10.58 -13.68
CA PRO A 119 10.70 -9.44 -14.58
C PRO A 119 10.44 -9.90 -16.02
N LYS A 120 9.54 -9.21 -16.72
CA LYS A 120 9.31 -9.45 -18.15
C LYS A 120 10.54 -9.01 -18.92
N ILE A 121 11.36 -9.96 -19.33
CA ILE A 121 12.49 -9.71 -20.24
C ILE A 121 11.92 -9.68 -21.65
N TYR A 122 11.80 -8.49 -22.23
CA TYR A 122 11.51 -8.35 -23.65
C TYR A 122 12.74 -8.81 -24.44
N LYS A 123 12.57 -9.80 -25.32
CA LYS A 123 13.59 -10.12 -26.32
C LYS A 123 13.70 -8.90 -27.24
N SER A 124 14.88 -8.30 -27.25
CA SER A 124 15.21 -7.22 -28.14
C SER A 124 16.19 -7.76 -29.16
N ASP A 125 15.85 -7.66 -30.44
CA ASP A 125 16.75 -7.97 -31.56
C ASP A 125 17.80 -6.87 -31.77
N ILE A 126 17.78 -5.84 -30.91
CA ILE A 126 18.76 -4.76 -30.93
C ILE A 126 20.12 -5.35 -30.57
N ASN A 127 21.04 -5.24 -31.52
CA ASN A 127 22.44 -5.58 -31.30
C ASN A 127 23.06 -4.58 -30.32
N LYS A 128 23.11 -4.96 -29.04
CA LYS A 128 23.67 -4.14 -27.95
C LYS A 128 25.14 -3.75 -28.20
N ALA A 129 25.90 -4.56 -28.93
CA ALA A 129 27.28 -4.22 -29.28
C ALA A 129 27.32 -3.03 -30.25
N ALA A 130 26.50 -3.08 -31.31
CA ALA A 130 26.36 -1.96 -32.25
C ALA A 130 25.84 -0.69 -31.56
N LEU A 131 24.90 -0.83 -30.61
CA LEU A 131 24.38 0.31 -29.85
C LEU A 131 25.45 0.94 -28.94
N SER A 132 26.27 0.11 -28.29
CA SER A 132 27.40 0.55 -27.47
C SER A 132 28.47 1.24 -28.31
N GLU A 133 28.76 0.71 -29.50
CA GLU A 133 29.71 1.29 -30.44
C GLU A 133 29.22 2.63 -31.00
N LEU A 134 27.93 2.74 -31.33
CA LEU A 134 27.30 4.00 -31.73
C LEU A 134 27.36 5.04 -30.60
N ALA A 135 27.09 4.64 -29.36
CA ALA A 135 27.18 5.51 -28.20
C ALA A 135 28.62 5.99 -27.98
N ALA A 136 29.60 5.09 -28.01
CA ALA A 136 31.02 5.43 -27.88
C ALA A 136 31.51 6.36 -29.01
N TYR A 137 31.08 6.11 -30.24
CA TYR A 137 31.37 6.97 -31.38
C TYR A 137 30.76 8.37 -31.19
N THR A 138 29.51 8.44 -30.74
CA THR A 138 28.82 9.71 -30.49
C THR A 138 29.50 10.51 -29.37
N THR A 139 29.87 9.86 -28.26
CA THR A 139 30.62 10.48 -27.17
C THR A 139 31.95 11.05 -27.65
N LYS A 140 32.74 10.26 -28.40
CA LYS A 140 34.01 10.75 -28.98
C LYS A 140 33.82 11.92 -29.96
N LYS A 141 32.74 11.91 -30.74
CA LYS A 141 32.43 12.99 -31.67
C LYS A 141 32.00 14.27 -30.95
N VAL A 142 31.28 14.15 -29.84
CA VAL A 142 30.91 15.27 -28.97
C VAL A 142 32.14 15.85 -28.27
N GLU A 143 32.99 15.01 -27.70
CA GLU A 143 34.23 15.42 -27.02
C GLU A 143 35.22 16.12 -27.98
N SER A 144 35.28 15.69 -29.24
CA SER A 144 36.19 16.27 -30.23
C SER A 144 35.68 17.59 -30.86
N GLY A 145 34.44 18.02 -30.58
CA GLY A 145 33.87 19.27 -31.10
C GLY A 145 33.69 19.34 -32.62
N ASN A 146 34.06 18.27 -33.34
CA ASN A 146 34.04 18.20 -34.81
C ASN A 146 32.69 17.70 -35.31
N PHE A 147 31.71 18.60 -35.29
CA PHE A 147 30.40 18.34 -35.87
C PHE A 147 30.39 18.74 -37.35
N SER A 148 30.71 17.81 -38.25
CA SER A 148 30.43 17.99 -39.67
C SER A 148 28.96 17.66 -39.94
N PHE A 149 28.14 18.70 -40.10
CA PHE A 149 26.79 18.58 -40.67
C PHE A 149 26.94 18.68 -42.20
N THR A 150 26.94 17.55 -42.89
CA THR A 150 26.70 17.53 -44.33
C THR A 150 25.24 17.15 -44.52
N GLY A 151 24.39 18.17 -44.58
CA GLY A 151 23.03 18.07 -45.09
C GLY A 151 23.02 18.13 -46.60
#